data_AF-A0A2N7QC71-F1
#
_entry.id   AF-A0A2N7QC71-F1
#
_cell.length_a   1.000
_cell.length_b   1.000
_cell.length_c   1.000
_cell.angle_alpha   90.00
_cell.angle_beta   90.00
_cell.angle_gamma   90.00
#
_symmetry.space_group_name_H-M   'P 1'
#
loop_
_entity.id
_entity.type
_entity.pdbx_description
1 polymer ?
#
loop_
_entity_poly.entity_id
_entity_poly.type
_entity_poly.pdbx_seq_one_letter_code
_entity_poly.pdbx_strand_id
1 'polypeptide(L)'
;GYQVTISNAGNANVITDKTIIVESKTVSEPLILYTTNRVTISGPATYIRVVSQGNIELKTSSTISNSTLITPNSIINTTHNNLTLKEVNVFARRVNFTQTTTISGGMYYLFGYVESVCNSNDPDASIVTTSANIGTLETPVLFIMVNSCLRVTNPTPIYFNGIFFAEGPTCIVYQNIRFTGISIWNEPNNFENVDQLGSGFYIQFNYGIINTLNNKFWYVRRFECIKDDPLPYAQAILTYHSSY
;
A
#
# COMPACT_ATOMS: atom_id res chain seq x y z
N GLY A 1 26.30 -0.46 -16.03
CA GLY A 1 25.81 -1.83 -15.80
C GLY A 1 24.79 -2.16 -16.87
N TYR A 2 24.75 -3.42 -17.34
CA TYR A 2 23.79 -3.88 -18.35
C TYR A 2 22.36 -3.83 -17.80
N GLN A 3 21.40 -3.51 -18.67
CA GLN A 3 19.96 -3.44 -18.36
C GLN A 3 19.16 -4.26 -19.38
N VAL A 4 18.01 -4.77 -18.96
CA VAL A 4 17.02 -5.40 -19.84
C VAL A 4 15.87 -4.42 -20.01
N THR A 5 15.64 -3.97 -21.23
CA THR A 5 14.48 -3.12 -21.57
C THR A 5 13.37 -3.99 -22.15
N ILE A 6 12.15 -3.80 -21.64
CA ILE A 6 10.94 -4.49 -22.07
C ILE A 6 9.95 -3.44 -22.53
N SER A 7 9.53 -3.54 -23.79
CA SER A 7 8.63 -2.59 -24.43
C SER A 7 7.55 -3.35 -25.17
N ASN A 8 6.28 -3.09 -24.84
CA ASN A 8 5.11 -3.71 -25.47
C ASN A 8 5.13 -5.25 -25.50
N ALA A 9 5.71 -5.89 -24.47
CA ALA A 9 5.76 -7.34 -24.41
C ALA A 9 4.35 -7.97 -24.32
N GLY A 10 4.18 -9.16 -24.92
CA GLY A 10 3.01 -10.01 -24.73
C GLY A 10 3.13 -10.84 -23.45
N ASN A 11 2.95 -12.16 -23.57
CA ASN A 11 3.28 -13.11 -22.51
C ASN A 11 4.79 -13.38 -22.49
N ALA A 12 5.46 -13.14 -21.36
CA ALA A 12 6.88 -13.49 -21.21
C ALA A 12 7.26 -13.72 -19.75
N ASN A 13 8.30 -14.53 -19.56
CA ASN A 13 8.99 -14.72 -18.29
C ASN A 13 10.45 -14.26 -18.45
N VAL A 14 10.86 -13.28 -17.65
CA VAL A 14 12.23 -12.75 -17.66
C VAL A 14 12.84 -13.03 -16.30
N ILE A 15 13.97 -13.73 -16.28
CA ILE A 15 14.76 -14.04 -15.08
C ILE A 15 16.17 -13.52 -15.32
N THR A 16 16.65 -12.59 -14.51
CA THR A 16 17.95 -11.95 -14.72
C THR A 16 18.53 -11.42 -13.41
N ASP A 17 19.84 -11.16 -13.36
CA ASP A 17 20.51 -10.43 -12.27
C ASP A 17 20.64 -8.92 -12.59
N LYS A 18 20.06 -8.46 -13.70
CA LYS A 18 20.18 -7.10 -14.21
C LYS A 18 18.98 -6.24 -13.83
N THR A 19 19.19 -4.92 -13.91
CA THR A 19 18.09 -3.95 -13.86
C THR A 19 17.12 -4.21 -15.01
N ILE A 20 15.82 -4.24 -14.71
CA ILE A 20 14.77 -4.34 -15.72
C ILE A 20 14.08 -2.98 -15.86
N ILE A 21 13.87 -2.52 -17.09
CA ILE A 21 13.08 -1.34 -17.41
C ILE A 21 11.88 -1.78 -18.22
N VAL A 22 10.68 -1.56 -17.70
CA VAL A 22 9.42 -1.74 -18.41
C VAL A 22 8.98 -0.39 -18.94
N GLU A 23 9.14 -0.16 -20.24
CA GLU A 23 8.71 1.10 -20.87
C GLU A 23 7.19 1.16 -20.99
N SER A 24 6.58 0.05 -21.40
CA SER A 24 5.13 -0.07 -21.52
C SER A 24 4.71 -1.53 -21.59
N LYS A 25 3.53 -1.84 -21.05
CA LYS A 25 2.86 -3.13 -21.16
C LYS A 25 1.36 -2.91 -21.09
N THR A 26 0.68 -2.86 -22.23
CA THR A 26 -0.78 -2.61 -22.30
C THR A 26 -1.58 -3.85 -22.69
N VAL A 27 -0.90 -4.92 -23.10
CA VAL A 27 -1.53 -6.17 -23.53
C VAL A 27 -1.96 -7.01 -22.30
N SER A 28 -3.05 -7.76 -22.41
CA SER A 28 -3.68 -8.49 -21.30
C SER A 28 -2.94 -9.76 -20.86
N GLU A 29 -1.98 -10.25 -21.64
CA GLU A 29 -1.22 -11.44 -21.28
C GLU A 29 -0.21 -11.13 -20.16
N PRO A 30 0.01 -12.08 -19.23
CA PRO A 30 0.88 -11.83 -18.09
C PRO A 30 2.34 -11.68 -18.48
N LEU A 31 3.01 -10.69 -17.89
CA LEU A 31 4.46 -10.53 -17.96
C LEU A 31 5.05 -10.76 -16.57
N ILE A 32 5.90 -11.78 -16.43
CA ILE A 32 6.50 -12.15 -15.15
C ILE A 32 7.99 -11.81 -15.15
N LEU A 33 8.42 -11.04 -14.17
CA LEU A 33 9.76 -10.48 -14.04
C LEU A 33 10.37 -10.92 -12.71
N TYR A 34 11.51 -11.59 -12.78
CA TYR A 34 12.32 -11.96 -11.63
C TYR A 34 13.70 -11.32 -11.76
N THR A 35 14.10 -10.54 -10.76
CA THR A 35 15.46 -9.98 -10.73
C THR A 35 16.03 -9.82 -9.32
N THR A 36 17.35 -9.93 -9.21
CA THR A 36 18.09 -9.56 -7.99
C THR A 36 18.39 -8.06 -7.91
N ASN A 37 18.14 -7.31 -8.99
CA ASN A 37 18.37 -5.87 -9.08
C ASN A 37 17.06 -5.07 -9.01
N ARG A 38 17.11 -3.76 -9.28
CA ARG A 38 15.90 -2.91 -9.32
C ARG A 38 15.07 -3.14 -10.58
N VAL A 39 13.79 -2.83 -10.50
CA VAL A 39 12.87 -2.74 -11.65
C VAL A 39 12.35 -1.32 -11.77
N THR A 40 12.34 -0.76 -12.97
CA THR A 40 11.72 0.54 -13.26
C THR A 40 10.55 0.35 -14.20
N ILE A 41 9.38 0.90 -13.87
CA ILE A 41 8.22 0.95 -14.75
C ILE A 41 8.04 2.40 -15.20
N SER A 42 8.32 2.67 -16.46
CA SER A 42 8.41 4.02 -17.02
C SER A 42 7.18 4.45 -17.85
N GLY A 43 6.18 3.58 -18.00
CA GLY A 43 4.94 3.87 -18.73
C GLY A 43 3.77 3.04 -18.24
N PRO A 44 2.65 2.98 -18.99
CA PRO A 44 1.48 2.21 -18.58
C PRO A 44 1.82 0.72 -18.52
N ALA A 45 1.36 0.05 -17.47
CA ALA A 45 1.60 -1.38 -17.27
C ALA A 45 0.32 -2.10 -16.81
N THR A 46 0.03 -3.25 -17.39
CA THR A 46 -1.07 -4.12 -16.97
C THR A 46 -0.61 -5.56 -16.93
N TYR A 47 -1.20 -6.35 -16.03
CA TYR A 47 -0.90 -7.79 -15.88
C TYR A 47 0.59 -8.12 -15.69
N ILE A 48 1.35 -7.23 -15.03
CA ILE A 48 2.74 -7.53 -14.68
C ILE A 48 2.81 -8.23 -13.31
N ARG A 49 3.77 -9.14 -13.17
CA ARG A 49 4.11 -9.84 -11.93
C ARG A 49 5.60 -9.66 -11.70
N VAL A 50 5.96 -8.81 -10.74
CA VAL A 50 7.35 -8.42 -10.48
C VAL A 50 7.79 -8.97 -9.14
N VAL A 51 8.89 -9.70 -9.15
CA VAL A 51 9.63 -10.11 -7.96
C VAL A 51 11.06 -9.59 -8.09
N SER A 52 11.41 -8.64 -7.22
CA SER A 52 12.65 -7.89 -7.30
C SER A 52 13.34 -7.92 -5.95
N GLN A 53 14.62 -8.31 -5.87
CA GLN A 53 15.38 -8.09 -4.64
C GLN A 53 15.77 -6.63 -4.46
N GLY A 54 15.78 -5.80 -5.51
CA GLY A 54 15.97 -4.36 -5.42
C GLY A 54 14.66 -3.57 -5.31
N ASN A 55 14.76 -2.24 -5.32
CA ASN A 55 13.60 -1.34 -5.37
C ASN A 55 12.77 -1.55 -6.65
N ILE A 56 11.47 -1.31 -6.57
CA ILE A 56 10.59 -1.16 -7.73
C ILE A 56 10.22 0.32 -7.86
N GLU A 57 10.72 0.96 -8.91
CA GLU A 57 10.54 2.38 -9.17
C GLU A 57 9.40 2.59 -10.18
N LEU A 58 8.37 3.32 -9.78
CA LEU A 58 7.22 3.69 -10.59
C LEU A 58 7.48 5.09 -11.16
N LYS A 59 8.10 5.14 -12.35
CA LYS A 59 8.51 6.37 -13.02
C LYS A 59 7.55 6.71 -14.17
N THR A 60 6.27 6.74 -13.86
CA THR A 60 5.21 6.93 -14.85
C THR A 60 4.09 7.80 -14.28
N SER A 61 3.54 8.68 -15.11
CA SER A 61 2.31 9.42 -14.84
C SER A 61 1.05 8.70 -15.38
N SER A 62 1.17 7.39 -15.65
CA SER A 62 0.12 6.56 -16.23
C SER A 62 -0.47 5.56 -15.22
N THR A 63 -1.35 4.68 -15.71
CA THR A 63 -1.95 3.62 -14.91
C THR A 63 -1.08 2.36 -14.90
N ILE A 64 -0.87 1.80 -13.70
CA ILE A 64 -0.43 0.43 -13.49
C ILE A 64 -1.63 -0.35 -12.97
N SER A 65 -1.99 -1.47 -13.61
CA SER A 65 -3.20 -2.21 -13.24
C SER A 65 -3.11 -3.73 -13.25
N ASN A 66 -3.97 -4.39 -12.48
CA ASN A 66 -4.10 -5.85 -12.42
C ASN A 66 -2.75 -6.55 -12.20
N SER A 67 -1.90 -5.96 -11.36
CA SER A 67 -0.47 -6.27 -11.27
C SER A 67 -0.09 -6.74 -9.87
N THR A 68 1.06 -7.40 -9.75
CA THR A 68 1.63 -7.78 -8.45
C THR A 68 3.08 -7.37 -8.38
N LEU A 69 3.45 -6.66 -7.32
CA LEU A 69 4.79 -6.13 -7.09
C LEU A 69 5.30 -6.66 -5.75
N ILE A 70 6.41 -7.39 -5.78
CA ILE A 70 7.00 -8.03 -4.61
C ILE A 70 8.46 -7.61 -4.51
N THR A 71 8.85 -7.09 -3.35
CA THR A 71 10.24 -6.73 -3.06
C THR A 71 10.51 -6.72 -1.56
N PRO A 72 11.69 -7.16 -1.07
CA PRO A 72 12.11 -6.93 0.30
C PRO A 72 12.58 -5.47 0.54
N ASN A 73 12.46 -4.61 -0.47
CA ASN A 73 12.85 -3.21 -0.45
C ASN A 73 11.62 -2.31 -0.67
N SER A 74 11.76 -1.21 -1.41
CA SER A 74 10.74 -0.17 -1.52
C SER A 74 10.00 -0.20 -2.85
N ILE A 75 8.70 0.10 -2.81
CA ILE A 75 7.98 0.63 -3.98
C ILE A 75 8.05 2.15 -3.95
N ILE A 76 8.55 2.77 -5.02
CA ILE A 76 8.90 4.20 -5.02
C ILE A 76 8.15 4.94 -6.12
N ASN A 77 7.44 6.01 -5.76
CA ASN A 77 7.03 7.07 -6.68
C ASN A 77 7.36 8.44 -6.08
N THR A 78 8.52 8.98 -6.46
CA THR A 78 8.99 10.28 -5.98
C THR A 78 9.16 11.34 -7.07
N THR A 79 8.96 10.96 -8.35
CA THR A 79 9.30 11.80 -9.50
C THR A 79 8.13 12.14 -10.42
N HIS A 80 7.02 11.37 -10.41
CA HIS A 80 5.91 11.56 -11.34
C HIS A 80 4.57 11.73 -10.64
N ASN A 81 3.81 12.75 -11.03
CA ASN A 81 2.45 12.98 -10.57
C ASN A 81 1.43 12.21 -11.40
N ASN A 82 0.22 12.02 -10.85
CA ASN A 82 -0.94 11.37 -11.47
C ASN A 82 -0.75 9.87 -11.75
N LEU A 83 0.13 9.20 -11.01
CA LEU A 83 0.23 7.75 -11.02
C LEU A 83 -1.11 7.15 -10.54
N THR A 84 -1.65 6.18 -11.27
CA THR A 84 -2.83 5.42 -10.83
C THR A 84 -2.47 3.96 -10.67
N LEU A 85 -2.66 3.43 -9.46
CA LEU A 85 -2.50 2.01 -9.13
C LEU A 85 -3.89 1.39 -8.99
N LYS A 86 -4.30 0.59 -9.97
CA LYS A 86 -5.64 -0.04 -10.00
C LYS A 86 -5.52 -1.54 -9.89
N GLU A 87 -6.10 -2.15 -8.86
CA GLU A 87 -6.04 -3.62 -8.70
C GLU A 87 -4.58 -4.14 -8.65
N VAL A 88 -3.74 -3.43 -7.89
CA VAL A 88 -2.33 -3.78 -7.71
C VAL A 88 -2.11 -4.38 -6.33
N ASN A 89 -1.54 -5.58 -6.29
CA ASN A 89 -1.11 -6.21 -5.05
C ASN A 89 0.37 -5.90 -4.80
N VAL A 90 0.69 -5.39 -3.63
CA VAL A 90 2.03 -4.99 -3.21
C VAL A 90 2.44 -5.78 -1.99
N PHE A 91 3.62 -6.38 -2.03
CA PHE A 91 4.29 -7.00 -0.90
C PHE A 91 5.67 -6.38 -0.82
N ALA A 92 5.85 -5.42 0.08
CA ALA A 92 7.06 -4.61 0.11
C ALA A 92 7.52 -4.36 1.53
N ARG A 93 8.80 -4.03 1.72
CA ARG A 93 9.23 -3.52 3.03
C ARG A 93 8.55 -2.19 3.33
N ARG A 94 8.44 -1.33 2.32
CA ARG A 94 7.84 0.00 2.45
C ARG A 94 7.36 0.56 1.12
N VAL A 95 6.52 1.60 1.21
CA VAL A 95 6.16 2.47 0.08
C VAL A 95 6.70 3.87 0.30
N ASN A 96 7.14 4.53 -0.77
CA ASN A 96 7.53 5.93 -0.73
C ASN A 96 6.86 6.69 -1.87
N PHE A 97 5.72 7.29 -1.57
CA PHE A 97 4.88 8.04 -2.49
C PHE A 97 4.86 9.53 -2.11
N THR A 98 5.82 10.28 -2.67
CA THR A 98 5.89 11.74 -2.44
C THR A 98 5.22 12.55 -3.55
N GLN A 99 4.74 11.88 -4.60
CA GLN A 99 4.01 12.48 -5.73
C GLN A 99 2.60 11.91 -5.81
N THR A 100 1.66 12.69 -6.35
CA THR A 100 0.23 12.34 -6.40
C THR A 100 0.02 10.96 -6.99
N THR A 101 -0.47 10.04 -6.16
CA THR A 101 -0.68 8.63 -6.50
C THR A 101 -2.08 8.22 -6.06
N THR A 102 -2.94 7.88 -7.02
CA THR A 102 -4.27 7.33 -6.73
C THR A 102 -4.18 5.82 -6.66
N ILE A 103 -4.74 5.22 -5.62
CA ILE A 103 -4.82 3.77 -5.43
C ILE A 103 -6.29 3.38 -5.46
N SER A 104 -6.66 2.35 -6.22
CA SER A 104 -8.02 1.83 -6.32
C SER A 104 -7.97 0.32 -6.32
N GLY A 105 -8.52 -0.30 -5.27
CA GLY A 105 -8.43 -1.74 -5.05
C GLY A 105 -7.01 -2.27 -4.82
N GLY A 106 -6.91 -3.59 -4.74
CA GLY A 106 -5.66 -4.31 -4.45
C GLY A 106 -5.39 -4.46 -2.96
N MET A 107 -4.25 -5.09 -2.65
CA MET A 107 -3.74 -5.28 -1.30
C MET A 107 -2.34 -4.70 -1.18
N TYR A 108 -2.05 -4.02 -0.07
CA TYR A 108 -0.72 -3.55 0.28
C TYR A 108 -0.32 -4.24 1.58
N TYR A 109 0.62 -5.18 1.50
CA TYR A 109 1.22 -5.83 2.66
C TYR A 109 2.63 -5.24 2.85
N LEU A 110 2.78 -4.42 3.88
CA LEU A 110 4.03 -3.75 4.22
C LEU A 110 4.63 -4.38 5.47
N PHE A 111 5.93 -4.64 5.45
CA PHE A 111 6.60 -5.33 6.54
C PHE A 111 7.99 -4.78 6.84
N GLY A 112 8.45 -4.96 8.07
CA GLY A 112 9.85 -4.72 8.41
C GLY A 112 10.01 -3.67 9.48
N TYR A 113 10.84 -4.02 10.45
CA TYR A 113 11.11 -3.28 11.67
C TYR A 113 11.71 -1.90 11.41
N VAL A 114 11.24 -0.92 12.17
CA VAL A 114 11.76 0.45 12.22
C VAL A 114 12.15 0.71 13.67
N GLU A 115 13.44 0.93 13.92
CA GLU A 115 14.04 0.99 15.26
C GLU A 115 13.72 2.27 16.04
N SER A 116 13.23 3.33 15.39
CA SER A 116 12.99 4.61 16.06
C SER A 116 11.87 5.43 15.42
N VAL A 117 11.33 6.38 16.19
CA VAL A 117 10.37 7.45 15.87
C VAL A 117 10.27 7.76 14.36
N CYS A 118 9.08 7.64 13.77
CA CYS A 118 8.82 7.94 12.35
C CYS A 118 9.05 9.40 11.96
N ASN A 119 10.32 9.75 11.82
CA ASN A 119 10.72 11.04 11.34
C ASN A 119 10.57 11.07 9.82
N SER A 120 10.35 12.25 9.25
CA SER A 120 10.19 12.43 7.79
C SER A 120 11.37 11.92 6.97
N ASN A 121 12.52 11.71 7.62
CA ASN A 121 13.77 11.28 7.01
C ASN A 121 14.14 9.85 7.38
N ASP A 122 13.28 9.13 8.10
CA ASP A 122 13.55 7.74 8.45
C ASP A 122 13.60 6.94 7.14
N PRO A 123 14.77 6.39 6.77
CA PRO A 123 14.89 5.62 5.55
C PRO A 123 13.94 4.43 5.57
N ASP A 124 13.61 3.87 6.74
CA ASP A 124 12.86 2.64 6.92
C ASP A 124 11.34 2.82 7.07
N ALA A 125 10.86 4.06 7.12
CA ALA A 125 9.44 4.37 7.14
C ALA A 125 8.75 4.24 5.76
N SER A 126 7.48 3.83 5.76
CA SER A 126 6.61 4.07 4.62
C SER A 126 6.12 5.52 4.65
N ILE A 127 6.23 6.23 3.52
CA ILE A 127 5.94 7.65 3.42
C ILE A 127 4.91 7.89 2.32
N VAL A 128 3.83 8.61 2.67
CA VAL A 128 2.83 9.11 1.73
C VAL A 128 2.61 10.60 2.02
N THR A 129 3.16 11.49 1.18
CA THR A 129 3.17 12.95 1.45
C THR A 129 2.36 13.79 0.47
N THR A 130 1.41 13.18 -0.22
CA THR A 130 0.69 13.78 -1.36
C THR A 130 -0.78 13.41 -1.33
N SER A 131 -1.62 14.09 -2.13
CA SER A 131 -3.07 13.87 -2.21
C SER A 131 -3.37 12.55 -2.92
N ALA A 132 -3.14 11.45 -2.21
CA ALA A 132 -3.48 10.11 -2.64
C ALA A 132 -4.93 9.82 -2.22
N ASN A 133 -5.83 9.59 -3.17
CA ASN A 133 -7.05 8.84 -2.84
C ASN A 133 -6.66 7.38 -2.77
N ILE A 134 -6.94 6.73 -1.64
CA ILE A 134 -6.66 5.31 -1.40
C ILE A 134 -8.00 4.59 -1.31
N GLY A 135 -8.34 3.85 -2.35
CA GLY A 135 -9.60 3.14 -2.49
C GLY A 135 -10.82 4.04 -2.75
N THR A 136 -11.91 3.40 -3.19
CA THR A 136 -13.26 3.97 -3.23
C THR A 136 -14.22 3.05 -2.49
N LEU A 137 -15.50 3.44 -2.36
CA LEU A 137 -16.52 2.54 -1.80
C LEU A 137 -16.73 1.29 -2.67
N GLU A 138 -16.63 1.41 -4.00
CA GLU A 138 -16.74 0.26 -4.92
C GLU A 138 -15.43 -0.53 -5.04
N THR A 139 -14.29 0.13 -4.87
CA THR A 139 -12.95 -0.47 -5.00
C THR A 139 -12.09 -0.20 -3.76
N PRO A 140 -12.49 -0.72 -2.59
CA PRO A 140 -11.76 -0.50 -1.37
C PRO A 140 -10.39 -1.18 -1.41
N VAL A 141 -9.43 -0.63 -0.66
CA VAL A 141 -8.07 -1.16 -0.53
C VAL A 141 -7.94 -1.96 0.76
N LEU A 142 -7.22 -3.07 0.71
CA LEU A 142 -6.74 -3.75 1.92
C LEU A 142 -5.30 -3.32 2.18
N PHE A 143 -5.05 -2.73 3.33
CA PHE A 143 -3.73 -2.25 3.72
C PHE A 143 -3.32 -2.92 5.03
N ILE A 144 -2.30 -3.75 4.97
CA ILE A 144 -1.75 -4.52 6.08
C ILE A 144 -0.33 -4.05 6.35
N MET A 145 -0.03 -3.77 7.60
CA MET A 145 1.31 -3.42 8.07
C MET A 145 1.72 -4.36 9.18
N VAL A 146 2.94 -4.87 9.12
CA VAL A 146 3.49 -5.78 10.13
C VAL A 146 4.88 -5.33 10.57
N ASN A 147 5.02 -4.98 11.84
CA ASN A 147 6.26 -4.45 12.41
C ASN A 147 6.80 -3.20 11.69
N SER A 148 5.94 -2.41 11.05
CA SER A 148 6.35 -1.30 10.18
C SER A 148 5.86 0.06 10.65
N CYS A 149 6.45 1.12 10.09
CA CYS A 149 5.93 2.47 10.21
C CYS A 149 5.23 2.95 8.93
N LEU A 150 4.15 3.72 9.11
CA LEU A 150 3.53 4.53 8.07
C LEU A 150 3.37 5.99 8.53
N ARG A 151 3.91 6.90 7.72
CA ARG A 151 3.74 8.34 7.84
C ARG A 151 2.95 8.87 6.65
N VAL A 152 1.75 9.36 6.94
CA VAL A 152 0.87 10.03 5.99
C VAL A 152 0.73 11.50 6.39
N THR A 153 1.38 12.38 5.63
CA THR A 153 1.41 13.83 5.94
C THR A 153 1.18 14.66 4.70
N ASN A 154 0.05 15.37 4.62
CA ASN A 154 -0.30 16.13 3.43
C ASN A 154 -1.01 17.44 3.81
N PRO A 155 -0.73 18.57 3.12
CA PRO A 155 -1.52 19.80 3.27
C PRO A 155 -3.01 19.64 2.92
N THR A 156 -3.37 18.67 2.09
CA THR A 156 -4.75 18.39 1.66
C THR A 156 -5.26 17.06 2.24
N PRO A 157 -6.59 16.90 2.44
CA PRO A 157 -7.15 15.66 2.91
C PRO A 157 -6.86 14.46 1.99
N ILE A 158 -6.34 13.38 2.56
CA ILE A 158 -6.20 12.06 1.95
C ILE A 158 -7.43 11.24 2.30
N TYR A 159 -8.17 10.77 1.30
CA TYR A 159 -9.30 9.87 1.52
C TYR A 159 -8.83 8.42 1.48
N PHE A 160 -9.08 7.68 2.55
CA PHE A 160 -8.81 6.25 2.61
C PHE A 160 -10.12 5.49 2.74
N ASN A 161 -10.47 4.68 1.75
CA ASN A 161 -11.62 3.78 1.76
C ASN A 161 -11.11 2.34 1.76
N GLY A 162 -11.19 1.65 2.90
CA GLY A 162 -10.63 0.31 3.00
C GLY A 162 -10.57 -0.29 4.39
N ILE A 163 -9.85 -1.40 4.49
CA ILE A 163 -9.41 -1.98 5.76
C ILE A 163 -7.94 -1.62 5.95
N PHE A 164 -7.62 -1.03 7.09
CA PHE A 164 -6.25 -0.84 7.55
C PHE A 164 -6.02 -1.71 8.77
N PHE A 165 -5.06 -2.63 8.67
CA PHE A 165 -4.69 -3.54 9.75
C PHE A 165 -3.21 -3.38 10.05
N ALA A 166 -2.86 -2.99 11.26
CA ALA A 166 -1.49 -2.84 11.71
C ALA A 166 -1.21 -3.83 12.84
N GLU A 167 -0.24 -4.71 12.65
CA GLU A 167 0.25 -5.65 13.64
C GLU A 167 1.66 -5.27 14.08
N GLY A 168 1.85 -5.04 15.36
CA GLY A 168 3.11 -4.56 15.90
C GLY A 168 3.60 -3.25 15.27
N PRO A 169 2.74 -2.25 14.95
CA PRO A 169 3.23 -1.03 14.33
C PRO A 169 4.36 -0.42 15.18
N THR A 170 5.37 0.15 14.52
CA THR A 170 6.45 0.86 15.20
C THR A 170 6.18 2.36 15.29
N CYS A 171 5.31 2.89 14.42
CA CYS A 171 4.73 4.23 14.52
C CYS A 171 3.65 4.45 13.44
N ILE A 172 2.62 5.25 13.75
CA ILE A 172 1.59 5.67 12.80
C ILE A 172 1.42 7.20 12.90
N VAL A 173 1.79 7.92 11.85
CA VAL A 173 1.63 9.39 11.82
C VAL A 173 0.62 9.76 10.75
N TYR A 174 -0.51 10.33 11.17
CA TYR A 174 -1.62 10.69 10.29
C TYR A 174 -1.98 12.17 10.43
N GLN A 175 -1.79 12.93 9.35
CA GLN A 175 -2.23 14.31 9.27
C GLN A 175 -3.15 14.47 8.05
N ASN A 176 -4.33 15.08 8.27
CA ASN A 176 -5.35 15.27 7.23
C ASN A 176 -5.77 13.97 6.51
N ILE A 177 -6.03 12.88 7.23
CA ILE A 177 -6.59 11.65 6.64
C ILE A 177 -8.08 11.51 6.99
N ARG A 178 -8.90 11.20 5.99
CA ARG A 178 -10.33 10.88 6.13
C ARG A 178 -10.53 9.42 5.78
N PHE A 179 -10.66 8.61 6.82
CA PHE A 179 -10.77 7.17 6.74
C PHE A 179 -12.24 6.74 6.72
N THR A 180 -12.61 5.88 5.78
CA THR A 180 -13.91 5.21 5.69
C THR A 180 -13.68 3.70 5.61
N GLY A 181 -14.23 2.92 6.54
CA GLY A 181 -14.05 1.46 6.60
C GLY A 181 -13.70 0.96 7.99
N ILE A 182 -12.68 0.11 8.11
CA ILE A 182 -12.17 -0.37 9.42
C ILE A 182 -10.68 -0.08 9.55
N SER A 183 -10.26 0.43 10.71
CA SER A 183 -8.86 0.54 11.12
C SER A 183 -8.64 -0.25 12.41
N ILE A 184 -7.74 -1.24 12.39
CA ILE A 184 -7.40 -2.11 13.53
C ILE A 184 -5.90 -1.99 13.79
N TRP A 185 -5.52 -1.65 15.03
CA TRP A 185 -4.13 -1.54 15.46
C TRP A 185 -3.89 -2.52 16.62
N ASN A 186 -3.03 -3.50 16.40
CA ASN A 186 -2.58 -4.47 17.39
C ASN A 186 -1.17 -4.08 17.84
N GLU A 187 -1.10 -3.19 18.82
CA GLU A 187 0.14 -2.60 19.32
C GLU A 187 0.89 -3.52 20.30
N PRO A 188 2.23 -3.50 20.30
CA PRO A 188 3.01 -4.23 21.30
C PRO A 188 2.89 -3.56 22.68
N ASN A 189 3.01 -4.34 23.76
CA ASN A 189 2.81 -3.85 25.15
C ASN A 189 3.72 -2.67 25.58
N ASN A 190 4.84 -2.45 24.89
CA ASN A 190 5.82 -1.40 25.18
C ASN A 190 5.83 -0.31 24.10
N PHE A 191 4.73 -0.15 23.36
CA PHE A 191 4.60 0.87 22.34
C PHE A 191 4.54 2.27 22.99
N GLU A 192 5.67 2.98 22.98
CA GLU A 192 5.67 4.41 23.28
C GLU A 192 5.11 5.14 22.06
N ASN A 193 3.83 5.49 22.16
CA ASN A 193 3.07 6.17 21.13
C ASN A 193 3.84 7.33 20.46
N VAL A 194 4.08 7.20 19.17
CA VAL A 194 4.20 8.36 18.26
C VAL A 194 2.99 8.38 17.34
N ASP A 195 1.82 8.06 17.89
CA ASP A 195 0.55 8.23 17.21
C ASP A 195 0.22 9.71 17.16
N GLN A 196 0.74 10.36 16.13
CA GLN A 196 0.46 11.76 15.84
C GLN A 196 -0.77 11.82 14.94
N LEU A 197 -1.93 11.73 15.57
CA LEU A 197 -3.22 12.05 14.95
C LEU A 197 -3.37 13.57 14.90
N GLY A 198 -2.96 14.15 13.77
CA GLY A 198 -3.02 15.58 13.53
C GLY A 198 -4.43 16.09 13.21
N SER A 199 -4.53 17.41 13.01
CA SER A 199 -5.76 18.05 12.54
C SER A 199 -6.28 17.39 11.26
N GLY A 200 -7.60 17.32 11.13
CA GLY A 200 -8.26 16.77 9.94
C GLY A 200 -8.29 15.24 9.88
N PHE A 201 -7.78 14.54 10.90
CA PHE A 201 -8.04 13.11 11.09
C PHE A 201 -9.55 12.86 11.29
N TYR A 202 -10.11 11.93 10.53
CA TYR A 202 -11.50 11.53 10.61
C TYR A 202 -11.62 10.03 10.31
N ILE A 203 -12.47 9.33 11.05
CA ILE A 203 -12.78 7.91 10.79
C ILE A 203 -14.30 7.70 10.76
N GLN A 204 -14.77 7.00 9.74
CA GLN A 204 -16.16 6.58 9.56
C GLN A 204 -16.21 5.07 9.33
N PHE A 205 -16.93 4.36 10.17
CA PHE A 205 -17.15 2.94 9.94
C PHE A 205 -18.01 2.69 8.69
N ASN A 206 -17.66 1.69 7.89
CA ASN A 206 -18.46 1.26 6.74
C ASN A 206 -18.40 -0.25 6.54
N TYR A 207 -19.48 -0.96 6.85
CA TYR A 207 -19.58 -2.41 6.71
C TYR A 207 -19.55 -2.89 5.25
N GLY A 208 -20.06 -2.07 4.31
CA GLY A 208 -20.04 -2.39 2.89
C GLY A 208 -18.64 -2.63 2.34
N ILE A 209 -17.64 -1.91 2.86
CA ILE A 209 -16.22 -2.10 2.52
C ILE A 209 -15.73 -3.51 2.88
N ILE A 210 -16.11 -4.04 4.05
CA ILE A 210 -15.75 -5.40 4.47
C ILE A 210 -16.38 -6.43 3.53
N ASN A 211 -17.65 -6.25 3.17
CA ASN A 211 -18.34 -7.16 2.26
C ASN A 211 -17.65 -7.24 0.90
N THR A 212 -17.25 -6.09 0.35
CA THR A 212 -16.51 -6.03 -0.91
C THR A 212 -15.15 -6.71 -0.80
N LEU A 213 -14.40 -6.46 0.28
CA LEU A 213 -13.07 -7.08 0.47
C LEU A 213 -13.15 -8.58 0.76
N ASN A 214 -14.14 -9.06 1.53
CA ASN A 214 -14.37 -10.49 1.80
C ASN A 214 -14.66 -11.29 0.53
N ASN A 215 -15.29 -10.69 -0.47
CA ASN A 215 -15.53 -11.36 -1.76
C ASN A 215 -14.24 -11.53 -2.58
N LYS A 216 -13.18 -10.79 -2.24
CA LYS A 216 -11.93 -10.72 -3.01
C LYS A 216 -10.76 -11.40 -2.29
N PHE A 217 -10.71 -11.28 -0.97
CA PHE A 217 -9.65 -11.84 -0.13
C PHE A 217 -10.28 -12.83 0.84
N TRP A 218 -10.04 -14.12 0.62
CA TRP A 218 -10.68 -15.23 1.35
C TRP A 218 -10.46 -15.22 2.87
N TYR A 219 -9.41 -14.56 3.35
CA TYR A 219 -9.06 -14.42 4.76
C TYR A 219 -9.67 -13.17 5.41
N VAL A 220 -10.20 -12.21 4.62
CA VAL A 220 -11.06 -11.16 5.17
C VAL A 220 -12.41 -11.81 5.42
N ARG A 221 -12.80 -11.93 6.68
CA ARG A 221 -14.09 -12.54 7.08
C ARG A 221 -15.10 -11.46 7.42
N ARG A 222 -16.36 -11.71 7.05
CA ARG A 222 -17.48 -10.91 7.55
C ARG A 222 -17.69 -11.19 9.03
N PHE A 223 -18.00 -10.16 9.79
CA PHE A 223 -18.46 -10.32 11.16
C PHE A 223 -19.92 -10.81 11.14
N GLU A 224 -20.17 -12.02 11.62
CA GLU A 224 -21.50 -12.64 11.56
C GLU A 224 -22.47 -12.06 12.60
N CYS A 225 -21.99 -11.29 13.57
CA CYS A 225 -22.78 -10.77 14.70
C CYS A 225 -22.45 -9.31 15.02
N ILE A 226 -22.50 -8.41 14.03
CA ILE A 226 -22.58 -6.98 14.32
C ILE A 226 -24.05 -6.65 14.55
N LYS A 227 -24.38 -6.13 15.74
CA LYS A 227 -25.72 -5.59 16.01
C LYS A 227 -25.96 -4.44 15.01
N ASP A 228 -27.08 -4.47 14.30
CA ASP A 228 -27.42 -3.75 13.05
C ASP A 228 -27.21 -2.22 12.97
N ASP A 229 -26.59 -1.58 13.96
CA ASP A 229 -26.28 -0.15 13.91
C ASP A 229 -25.14 0.18 14.89
N PRO A 230 -23.87 -0.16 14.59
CA PRO A 230 -22.76 0.39 15.35
C PRO A 230 -22.77 1.90 15.08
N LEU A 231 -23.31 2.67 16.02
CA LEU A 231 -23.29 4.13 16.00
C LEU A 231 -21.91 4.62 15.53
N PRO A 232 -21.83 5.72 14.75
CA PRO A 232 -20.62 6.16 14.03
C PRO A 232 -19.46 6.65 14.92
N TYR A 233 -19.46 6.31 16.22
CA TYR A 233 -18.34 6.56 17.10
C TYR A 233 -17.17 5.68 16.68
N ALA A 234 -16.06 6.33 16.38
CA ALA A 234 -14.77 5.73 16.04
C ALA A 234 -14.52 4.43 16.81
N GLN A 235 -14.64 3.29 16.14
CA GLN A 235 -14.15 2.02 16.67
C GLN A 235 -12.73 1.84 16.14
N ALA A 236 -11.77 2.47 16.79
CA ALA A 236 -10.43 1.92 16.83
C ALA A 236 -10.53 0.66 17.70
N ILE A 237 -10.54 -0.51 17.08
CA ILE A 237 -10.43 -1.77 17.81
C ILE A 237 -8.95 -1.89 18.18
N LEU A 238 -8.61 -1.34 19.33
CA LEU A 238 -7.31 -1.55 19.95
C LEU A 238 -7.38 -2.89 20.69
N THR A 239 -6.86 -3.92 20.06
CA THR A 239 -6.72 -5.22 20.73
C THR A 239 -5.34 -5.25 21.38
N TYR A 240 -5.30 -5.27 22.70
CA TYR A 240 -4.14 -5.78 23.43
C TYR A 240 -4.13 -7.31 23.29
N HIS A 241 -3.85 -7.83 22.09
CA HIS A 241 -3.76 -9.27 21.90
C HIS A 241 -2.30 -9.72 22.05
N SER A 242 -1.99 -10.10 23.29
CA SER A 242 -0.84 -10.94 23.63
C SER A 242 -1.09 -12.36 23.10
N SER A 243 -0.49 -12.71 21.97
CA SER A 243 -0.19 -14.11 21.67
C SER A 243 1.23 -14.18 21.11
N TYR A 244 2.18 -14.38 22.04
CA TYR A 244 3.52 -14.87 21.77
C TYR A 244 3.48 -16.30 21.23
#